data_AF-A0A7X5QF72-F1
#
_entry.id   AF-A0A7X5QF72-F1
#
_cell.length_a   1.000
_cell.length_b   1.000
_cell.length_c   1.000
_cell.angle_alpha   90.00
_cell.angle_beta   90.00
_cell.angle_gamma   90.00
#
_symmetry.space_group_name_H-M   'P 1'
#
loop_
_entity.id
_entity.type
_entity.pdbx_description
1 polymer ?
#
loop_
_entity_poly.entity_id
_entity_poly.type
_entity_poly.pdbx_seq_one_letter_code
_entity_poly.pdbx_strand_id
1 'polypeptide(L)'
;MEKFHVRERLKKSIEHDGFFGRGQIYIDVRTSKGVLAATDPVELESRLFLSPKKITKGSFIGFNVIEPVWTYPGIYNANNPLSNDFYKPSSWYVMAKTVHDSRLITFITRPLTDMFKPAYNFGGLSLTQIAESYVQNWYRTRDSVSDLIHSFSVSGFKTNLQSTLQGQTNNPDQLIYRAELFNKMRDNRGVMMLDKEEEFFQFNTPLSGLDSLQAQSQEHMSSVSSIPLVIFTGITPSGLNASSDGEIRVFYDFIATLQMLVKDGLARMIDIIQLSEFGEIDPDINFTFEPLYQMTDEQKASIRKTDADTSAVNSMISPGYGIYYASGQKPFTPTLFIAVEVTREASITTVPIEKGGYTSYNKVQRPGEVHVTFSFEGWTGFSGSVPNLTNLTLTSRSDVLEALDKMVSSAEIYDIETPDTTYTSYDLIKYDFRIRQDNGVTLLIVTAVFQAVQDIAEVKMSSNVANKSNTTKNETAKGPSKNTEPSTSSTKHATLSDVKKALTGLKKSVSSAATQVADKVSSGFKCATETITGPLNDSVLSATNHLNDAVEELSRKLT
;
A
#
# COMPACT_ATOMS: atom_id res chain seq x y z
N MET A 1 -8.14 -19.40 -22.37
CA MET A 1 -7.52 -20.14 -21.25
C MET A 1 -8.29 -21.40 -20.89
N GLU A 2 -9.60 -21.34 -20.61
CA GLU A 2 -10.43 -22.52 -20.26
C GLU A 2 -10.48 -23.58 -21.35
N LYS A 3 -10.67 -23.19 -22.63
CA LYS A 3 -10.65 -24.08 -23.80
C LYS A 3 -9.43 -25.03 -23.84
N PHE A 4 -8.28 -24.56 -23.40
CA PHE A 4 -7.01 -25.31 -23.42
C PHE A 4 -6.62 -25.89 -22.05
N HIS A 5 -7.52 -25.82 -21.06
CA HIS A 5 -7.35 -26.37 -19.71
C HIS A 5 -6.05 -25.90 -19.02
N VAL A 6 -5.62 -24.66 -19.29
CA VAL A 6 -4.30 -24.16 -18.86
C VAL A 6 -4.09 -24.30 -17.36
N ARG A 7 -5.09 -23.98 -16.55
CA ARG A 7 -5.05 -24.09 -15.09
C ARG A 7 -4.75 -25.52 -14.62
N GLU A 8 -5.41 -26.52 -15.23
CA GLU A 8 -5.23 -27.93 -14.88
C GLU A 8 -3.85 -28.43 -15.30
N ARG A 9 -3.38 -28.05 -16.49
CA ARG A 9 -2.05 -28.41 -16.99
C ARG A 9 -0.95 -27.80 -16.14
N LEU A 10 -1.11 -26.55 -15.72
CA LEU A 10 -0.17 -25.86 -14.83
C LEU A 10 -0.13 -26.53 -13.45
N LYS A 11 -1.31 -26.83 -12.88
CA LYS A 11 -1.43 -27.56 -11.61
C LYS A 11 -0.69 -28.89 -11.68
N LYS A 12 -0.97 -29.72 -12.70
CA LYS A 12 -0.31 -31.02 -12.87
C LYS A 12 1.20 -30.90 -13.05
N SER A 13 1.67 -29.87 -13.76
CA SER A 13 3.11 -29.60 -13.90
C SER A 13 3.78 -29.23 -12.57
N ILE A 14 3.11 -28.44 -11.73
CA ILE A 14 3.59 -28.09 -10.38
C ILE A 14 3.59 -29.33 -9.48
N GLU A 15 2.58 -30.20 -9.58
CA GLU A 15 2.56 -31.50 -8.87
C GLU A 15 3.74 -32.39 -9.28
N HIS A 16 4.05 -32.48 -10.57
CA HIS A 16 5.22 -33.21 -11.05
C HIS A 16 6.53 -32.62 -10.52
N ASP A 17 6.64 -31.29 -10.43
CA ASP A 17 7.78 -30.63 -9.80
C ASP A 17 7.89 -31.00 -8.31
N GLY A 18 6.78 -31.06 -7.59
CA GLY A 18 6.74 -31.54 -6.21
C GLY A 18 7.22 -32.99 -6.05
N PHE A 19 6.75 -33.91 -6.90
CA PHE A 19 7.06 -35.34 -6.78
C PHE A 19 8.45 -35.72 -7.32
N PHE A 20 8.86 -35.13 -8.44
CA PHE A 20 10.03 -35.54 -9.21
C PHE A 20 11.10 -34.44 -9.35
N GLY A 21 10.84 -33.23 -8.85
CA GLY A 21 11.76 -32.10 -8.94
C GLY A 21 11.72 -31.35 -10.27
N ARG A 22 10.84 -31.72 -11.21
CA ARG A 22 10.64 -31.00 -12.46
C ARG A 22 9.19 -31.13 -12.94
N GLY A 23 8.65 -30.10 -13.59
CA GLY A 23 7.45 -30.19 -14.40
C GLY A 23 7.76 -29.81 -15.84
N GLN A 24 7.27 -30.56 -16.83
CA GLN A 24 7.45 -30.21 -18.24
C GLN A 24 6.13 -30.22 -18.98
N ILE A 25 5.85 -29.11 -19.66
CA ILE A 25 4.66 -28.95 -20.51
C ILE A 25 5.10 -28.87 -21.96
N TYR A 26 4.71 -29.85 -22.75
CA TYR A 26 4.87 -29.85 -24.20
C TYR A 26 3.80 -29.01 -24.88
N ILE A 27 4.26 -28.15 -25.79
CA ILE A 27 3.43 -27.28 -26.61
C ILE A 27 3.10 -28.05 -27.90
N ASP A 28 1.86 -28.52 -28.03
CA ASP A 28 1.45 -29.26 -29.22
C ASP A 28 0.84 -28.34 -30.28
N VAL A 29 1.47 -28.31 -31.44
CA VAL A 29 1.11 -27.47 -32.60
C VAL A 29 1.05 -28.31 -33.87
N ARG A 30 0.23 -27.89 -34.82
CA ARG A 30 0.25 -28.40 -36.19
C ARG A 30 1.33 -27.68 -36.99
N THR A 31 2.04 -28.45 -37.80
CA THR A 31 2.92 -27.93 -38.85
C THR A 31 2.12 -27.13 -39.87
N SER A 32 2.81 -26.34 -40.71
CA SER A 32 2.21 -25.64 -41.86
C SER A 32 1.49 -26.57 -42.85
N LYS A 33 1.82 -27.86 -42.83
CA LYS A 33 1.17 -28.92 -43.64
C LYS A 33 -0.04 -29.56 -42.94
N GLY A 34 -0.42 -29.09 -41.75
CA GLY A 34 -1.56 -29.59 -40.98
C GLY A 34 -1.29 -30.88 -40.17
N VAL A 35 -0.08 -31.43 -40.24
CA VAL A 35 0.34 -32.63 -39.49
C VAL A 35 0.73 -32.24 -38.06
N LEU A 36 0.45 -33.08 -37.07
CA LEU A 36 0.89 -32.84 -35.69
C LEU A 36 2.42 -32.78 -35.61
N ALA A 37 2.96 -31.76 -34.94
CA ALA A 37 4.40 -31.66 -34.71
C ALA A 37 4.92 -32.89 -33.93
N ALA A 38 4.12 -33.45 -33.03
CA ALA A 38 4.48 -34.65 -32.26
C ALA A 38 4.80 -35.90 -33.11
N THR A 39 4.34 -35.95 -34.37
CA THR A 39 4.57 -37.08 -35.28
C THR A 39 5.70 -36.86 -36.29
N ASP A 40 6.23 -35.64 -36.39
CA ASP A 40 7.31 -35.27 -37.31
C ASP A 40 8.62 -35.05 -36.53
N PRO A 41 9.59 -35.98 -36.62
CA PRO A 41 10.86 -35.86 -35.90
C PRO A 41 11.66 -34.60 -36.25
N VAL A 42 11.63 -34.18 -37.52
CA VAL A 42 12.38 -33.00 -37.99
C VAL A 42 11.78 -31.73 -37.39
N GLU A 43 10.45 -31.68 -37.30
CA GLU A 43 9.76 -30.57 -36.66
C GLU A 43 10.09 -30.52 -35.16
N LEU A 44 10.10 -31.65 -34.45
CA LEU A 44 10.41 -31.70 -33.01
C LEU A 44 11.83 -31.22 -32.66
N GLU A 45 12.81 -31.56 -33.49
CA GLU A 45 14.20 -31.12 -33.33
C GLU A 45 14.38 -29.63 -33.63
N SER A 46 13.51 -29.06 -34.48
CA SER A 46 13.56 -27.65 -34.82
C SER A 46 13.05 -26.75 -33.69
N ARG A 47 13.69 -25.58 -33.55
CA ARG A 47 13.28 -24.55 -32.61
C ARG A 47 11.87 -24.03 -32.92
N LEU A 48 11.03 -23.94 -31.89
CA LEU A 48 9.73 -23.29 -31.97
C LEU A 48 9.89 -21.78 -31.76
N PHE A 49 9.76 -21.02 -32.85
CA PHE A 49 9.74 -19.56 -32.80
C PHE A 49 8.31 -19.06 -32.53
N LEU A 50 8.16 -18.15 -31.55
CA LEU A 50 6.92 -17.43 -31.29
C LEU A 50 6.70 -16.39 -32.39
N SER A 51 6.21 -16.86 -33.54
CA SER A 51 5.92 -16.02 -34.70
C SER A 51 4.67 -16.49 -35.42
N PRO A 52 3.88 -15.58 -36.03
CA PRO A 52 2.68 -15.93 -36.77
C PRO A 52 2.92 -16.89 -37.95
N LYS A 53 4.15 -16.88 -38.50
CA LYS A 53 4.55 -17.78 -39.59
C LYS A 53 4.69 -19.22 -39.14
N LYS A 54 5.11 -19.44 -37.88
CA LYS A 54 5.35 -20.78 -37.33
C LYS A 54 4.12 -21.31 -36.60
N ILE A 55 3.48 -20.47 -35.81
CA ILE A 55 2.22 -20.77 -35.11
C ILE A 55 1.12 -20.02 -35.84
N THR A 56 0.56 -20.65 -36.87
CA THR A 56 -0.53 -20.05 -37.66
C THR A 56 -1.85 -20.11 -36.90
N LYS A 57 -2.82 -19.28 -37.30
CA LYS A 57 -4.15 -19.27 -36.69
C LYS A 57 -4.79 -20.67 -36.72
N GLY A 58 -5.22 -21.16 -35.55
CA GLY A 58 -5.80 -22.50 -35.36
C GLY A 58 -4.82 -23.67 -35.42
N SER A 59 -3.50 -23.42 -35.44
CA SER A 59 -2.48 -24.47 -35.44
C SER A 59 -2.24 -25.07 -34.04
N PHE A 60 -2.50 -24.33 -32.97
CA PHE A 60 -2.30 -24.81 -31.61
C PHE A 60 -3.39 -25.83 -31.22
N ILE A 61 -2.95 -26.99 -30.75
CA ILE A 61 -3.85 -28.08 -30.33
C ILE A 61 -4.06 -28.02 -28.82
N GLY A 62 -2.98 -27.91 -28.06
CA GLY A 62 -3.05 -27.89 -26.61
C GLY A 62 -1.71 -28.09 -25.92
N PHE A 63 -1.78 -28.15 -24.59
CA PHE A 63 -0.64 -28.39 -23.72
C PHE A 63 -0.70 -29.80 -23.15
N ASN A 64 0.38 -30.56 -23.29
CA ASN A 64 0.51 -31.90 -22.72
C ASN A 64 1.59 -31.90 -21.65
N VAL A 65 1.21 -32.24 -20.42
CA VAL A 65 2.16 -32.35 -19.31
C VAL A 65 2.83 -33.71 -19.39
N ILE A 66 4.15 -33.73 -19.43
CA ILE A 66 4.97 -34.94 -19.48
C ILE A 66 5.55 -35.17 -18.09
N GLU A 67 5.49 -36.42 -17.60
CA GLU A 67 6.18 -36.79 -16.38
C GLU A 67 7.70 -36.79 -16.60
N PRO A 68 8.49 -36.21 -15.69
CA PRO A 68 9.95 -36.11 -15.85
C PRO A 68 10.67 -37.44 -16.03
N VAL A 69 10.08 -38.54 -15.56
CA VAL A 69 10.65 -39.89 -15.66
C VAL A 69 10.81 -40.32 -17.13
N TRP A 70 10.01 -39.77 -18.04
CA TRP A 70 10.04 -40.10 -19.48
C TRP A 70 10.92 -39.17 -20.31
N THR A 71 11.58 -38.20 -19.68
CA THR A 71 12.36 -37.17 -20.36
C THR A 71 13.78 -37.11 -19.84
N TYR A 72 14.75 -37.06 -20.75
CA TYR A 72 16.18 -36.99 -20.44
C TYR A 72 16.80 -35.80 -21.16
N PRO A 73 17.83 -35.13 -20.59
CA PRO A 73 18.51 -34.03 -21.25
C PRO A 73 19.19 -34.55 -22.52
N GLY A 74 19.09 -33.77 -23.57
CA GLY A 74 19.86 -33.96 -24.80
C GLY A 74 21.21 -33.25 -24.70
N ILE A 75 21.51 -32.47 -25.73
CA ILE A 75 22.77 -31.71 -25.79
C ILE A 75 22.69 -30.54 -24.80
N TYR A 76 23.77 -30.29 -24.07
CA TYR A 76 23.93 -29.15 -23.18
C TYR A 76 25.38 -28.69 -23.16
N ASN A 77 25.60 -27.41 -22.82
CA ASN A 77 26.94 -26.85 -22.71
C ASN A 77 27.52 -27.15 -21.32
N ALA A 78 28.67 -27.82 -21.27
CA ALA A 78 29.46 -28.07 -20.06
C ALA A 78 30.90 -27.52 -20.15
N ASN A 79 31.22 -26.79 -21.22
CA ASN A 79 32.59 -26.40 -21.55
C ASN A 79 32.96 -25.01 -21.04
N ASN A 80 31.99 -24.08 -20.98
CA ASN A 80 32.25 -22.69 -20.62
C ASN A 80 31.27 -22.18 -19.56
N PRO A 81 31.69 -21.99 -18.30
CA PRO A 81 30.82 -21.46 -17.24
C PRO A 81 30.42 -19.99 -17.43
N LEU A 82 31.11 -19.24 -18.31
CA LEU A 82 30.79 -17.84 -18.58
C LEU A 82 29.66 -17.66 -19.61
N SER A 83 29.24 -18.73 -20.29
CA SER A 83 28.17 -18.65 -21.28
C SER A 83 26.80 -18.82 -20.64
N ASN A 84 25.80 -18.09 -21.17
CA ASN A 84 24.45 -18.08 -20.61
C ASN A 84 23.72 -19.43 -20.70
N ASP A 85 24.22 -20.35 -21.52
CA ASP A 85 23.71 -21.71 -21.77
C ASP A 85 24.44 -22.80 -20.97
N PHE A 86 25.38 -22.44 -20.08
CA PHE A 86 26.08 -23.40 -19.23
C PHE A 86 25.10 -24.23 -18.39
N TYR A 87 25.22 -25.56 -18.48
CA TYR A 87 24.35 -26.54 -17.83
C TYR A 87 22.85 -26.31 -18.07
N LYS A 88 22.49 -25.84 -19.28
CA LYS A 88 21.11 -25.75 -19.76
C LYS A 88 20.95 -26.64 -21.02
N PRO A 89 20.05 -27.64 -21.01
CA PRO A 89 19.81 -28.48 -22.18
C PRO A 89 19.18 -27.68 -23.33
N SER A 90 19.77 -27.79 -24.53
CA SER A 90 19.20 -27.24 -25.78
C SER A 90 18.15 -28.16 -26.39
N SER A 91 18.22 -29.45 -26.07
CA SER A 91 17.26 -30.47 -26.47
C SER A 91 16.97 -31.44 -25.33
N TRP A 92 15.88 -32.18 -25.47
CA TRP A 92 15.40 -33.19 -24.54
C TRP A 92 15.01 -34.43 -25.33
N TYR A 93 15.39 -35.61 -24.85
CA TYR A 93 14.90 -36.88 -25.35
C TYR A 93 13.61 -37.24 -24.60
N VAL A 94 12.48 -37.22 -25.31
CA VAL A 94 11.19 -37.71 -24.81
C VAL A 94 11.04 -39.13 -25.33
N MET A 95 11.40 -40.11 -24.50
CA MET A 95 11.63 -41.49 -24.93
C MET A 95 12.61 -41.56 -26.12
N ALA A 96 12.14 -42.01 -27.29
CA ALA A 96 12.96 -42.17 -28.50
C ALA A 96 12.94 -40.94 -29.43
N LYS A 97 12.29 -39.83 -29.04
CA LYS A 97 12.16 -38.62 -29.86
C LYS A 97 12.97 -37.48 -29.28
N THR A 98 13.76 -36.83 -30.12
CA THR A 98 14.49 -35.60 -29.75
C THR A 98 13.56 -34.40 -29.90
N VAL A 99 13.45 -33.59 -28.86
CA VAL A 99 12.60 -32.40 -28.81
C VAL A 99 13.45 -31.19 -28.40
N HIS A 100 13.36 -30.09 -29.14
CA HIS A 100 14.06 -28.84 -28.79
C HIS A 100 13.49 -28.23 -27.49
N ASP A 101 14.33 -27.63 -26.66
CA ASP A 101 13.91 -27.01 -25.38
C ASP A 101 12.75 -26.02 -25.54
N SER A 102 12.76 -25.22 -26.62
CA SER A 102 11.72 -24.25 -26.96
C SER A 102 10.32 -24.83 -27.16
N ARG A 103 10.16 -26.16 -27.28
CA ARG A 103 8.84 -26.83 -27.35
C ARG A 103 8.34 -27.29 -25.98
N LEU A 104 9.16 -27.15 -24.96
CA LEU A 104 8.89 -27.55 -23.59
C LEU A 104 8.93 -26.33 -22.67
N ILE A 105 7.90 -26.15 -21.87
CA ILE A 105 7.90 -25.20 -20.76
C ILE A 105 8.29 -26.00 -19.52
N THR A 106 9.49 -25.73 -19.00
CA THR A 106 10.05 -26.46 -17.88
C THR A 106 9.91 -25.62 -16.61
N PHE A 107 9.29 -26.20 -15.58
CA PHE A 107 9.15 -25.61 -14.25
C PHE A 107 10.06 -26.36 -13.28
N ILE A 108 10.85 -25.61 -12.52
CA ILE A 108 11.73 -26.12 -11.48
C ILE A 108 11.63 -25.15 -10.30
N THR A 109 11.03 -25.56 -9.19
CA THR A 109 10.89 -24.67 -8.03
C THR A 109 12.12 -24.67 -7.11
N ARG A 110 12.87 -25.77 -7.08
CA ARG A 110 14.02 -25.99 -6.18
C ARG A 110 15.29 -26.34 -6.98
N PRO A 111 15.84 -25.39 -7.74
CA PRO A 111 16.99 -25.67 -8.60
C PRO A 111 18.22 -26.04 -7.78
N LEU A 112 19.01 -26.98 -8.30
CA LEU A 112 20.29 -27.39 -7.74
C LEU A 112 21.45 -26.62 -8.39
N THR A 113 22.62 -26.66 -7.75
CA THR A 113 23.85 -26.12 -8.34
C THR A 113 24.21 -26.89 -9.61
N ASP A 114 24.91 -26.23 -10.54
CA ASP A 114 25.22 -26.80 -11.87
C ASP A 114 25.91 -28.16 -11.79
N MET A 115 26.77 -28.37 -10.79
CA MET A 115 27.45 -29.64 -10.55
C MET A 115 26.49 -30.81 -10.29
N PHE A 116 25.35 -30.58 -9.63
CA PHE A 116 24.38 -31.63 -9.29
C PHE A 116 23.28 -31.79 -10.34
N LYS A 117 23.10 -30.85 -11.26
CA LYS A 117 22.05 -30.92 -12.29
C LYS A 117 22.05 -32.26 -13.05
N PRO A 118 23.17 -32.81 -13.56
CA PRO A 118 23.15 -34.09 -14.27
C PRO A 118 22.66 -35.26 -13.41
N ALA A 119 23.01 -35.29 -12.12
CA ALA A 119 22.59 -36.34 -11.20
C ALA A 119 21.07 -36.35 -10.96
N TYR A 120 20.43 -35.18 -11.08
CA TYR A 120 18.99 -34.98 -10.95
C TYR A 120 18.31 -34.80 -12.31
N ASN A 121 18.92 -35.29 -13.39
CA ASN A 121 18.35 -35.21 -14.73
C ASN A 121 18.03 -33.78 -15.20
N PHE A 122 18.75 -32.77 -14.69
CA PHE A 122 18.52 -31.33 -14.85
C PHE A 122 17.18 -30.84 -14.27
N GLY A 123 16.61 -31.59 -13.32
CA GLY A 123 15.58 -31.12 -12.41
C GLY A 123 16.15 -30.46 -11.15
N GLY A 124 15.24 -30.16 -10.24
CA GLY A 124 15.51 -29.71 -8.89
C GLY A 124 15.36 -30.84 -7.86
N LEU A 125 15.49 -30.45 -6.58
CA LEU A 125 15.24 -31.37 -5.47
C LEU A 125 13.73 -31.56 -5.29
N SER A 126 13.25 -32.81 -5.34
CA SER A 126 11.82 -33.08 -5.17
C SER A 126 11.37 -32.89 -3.73
N LEU A 127 10.15 -32.41 -3.53
CA LEU A 127 9.56 -32.26 -2.21
C LEU A 127 9.42 -33.62 -1.51
N THR A 128 9.09 -34.68 -2.27
CA THR A 128 9.02 -36.05 -1.75
C THR A 128 10.35 -36.52 -1.17
N GLN A 129 11.48 -36.22 -1.82
CA GLN A 129 12.80 -36.60 -1.33
C GLN A 129 13.18 -35.84 -0.05
N ILE A 130 12.84 -34.54 0.03
CA ILE A 130 13.08 -33.77 1.26
C ILE A 130 12.18 -34.27 2.39
N ALA A 131 10.92 -34.61 2.10
CA ALA A 131 9.93 -35.04 3.08
C ALA A 131 10.17 -36.45 3.62
N GLU A 132 10.85 -37.32 2.87
CA GLU A 132 11.04 -38.73 3.20
C GLU A 132 11.56 -38.94 4.64
N SER A 133 12.65 -38.26 5.03
CA SER A 133 13.24 -38.43 6.36
C SER A 133 12.29 -38.00 7.49
N TYR A 134 11.51 -36.94 7.27
CA TYR A 134 10.58 -36.39 8.26
C TYR A 134 9.36 -37.30 8.43
N VAL A 135 8.83 -37.78 7.31
CA VAL A 135 7.71 -38.74 7.28
C VAL A 135 8.12 -40.05 7.94
N GLN A 136 9.32 -40.58 7.66
CA GLN A 136 9.83 -41.79 8.30
C GLN A 136 10.01 -41.62 9.80
N ASN A 137 10.49 -40.46 10.26
CA ASN A 137 10.62 -40.18 11.69
C ASN A 137 9.24 -40.17 12.38
N TRP A 138 8.24 -39.53 11.78
CA TRP A 138 6.88 -39.54 12.32
C TRP A 138 6.27 -40.95 12.35
N TYR A 139 6.40 -41.73 11.28
CA TYR A 139 5.93 -43.12 11.24
C TYR A 139 6.57 -43.96 12.36
N ARG A 140 7.89 -43.87 12.54
CA ARG A 140 8.59 -44.59 13.61
C ARG A 140 8.10 -44.21 15.00
N THR A 141 7.90 -42.92 15.26
CA THR A 141 7.37 -42.43 16.55
C THR A 141 5.97 -42.96 16.77
N ARG A 142 5.09 -42.85 15.78
CA ARG A 142 3.70 -43.31 15.86
C ARG A 142 3.62 -44.82 16.13
N ASP A 143 4.39 -45.61 15.38
CA ASP A 143 4.39 -47.07 15.53
C ASP A 143 4.97 -47.46 16.91
N SER A 144 6.04 -46.80 17.36
CA SER A 144 6.60 -47.01 18.71
C SER A 144 5.60 -46.67 19.82
N VAL A 145 4.83 -45.60 19.68
CA VAL A 145 3.75 -45.25 20.64
C VAL A 145 2.66 -46.32 20.62
N SER A 146 2.26 -46.82 19.45
CA SER A 146 1.30 -47.92 19.33
C SER A 146 1.80 -49.20 20.02
N ASP A 147 3.06 -49.55 19.85
CA ASP A 147 3.68 -50.71 20.50
C ASP A 147 3.79 -50.52 22.03
N LEU A 148 4.02 -49.28 22.49
CA LEU A 148 4.01 -48.95 23.92
C LEU A 148 2.63 -49.12 24.55
N ILE A 149 1.54 -48.89 23.82
CA ILE A 149 0.18 -49.16 24.33
C ILE A 149 0.00 -50.65 24.59
N HIS A 150 0.52 -51.52 23.71
CA HIS A 150 0.48 -52.97 23.90
C HIS A 150 1.44 -53.47 25.00
N SER A 151 2.50 -52.73 25.29
CA SER A 151 3.51 -53.06 26.31
C SER A 151 3.44 -52.20 27.57
N PHE A 152 2.29 -51.52 27.80
CA PHE A 152 2.07 -50.64 28.95
C PHE A 152 2.38 -51.31 30.29
N SER A 153 2.02 -52.59 30.40
CA SER A 153 2.36 -53.46 31.52
C SER A 153 3.08 -54.70 31.00
N VAL A 154 4.35 -54.85 31.38
CA VAL A 154 5.11 -56.08 31.15
C VAL A 154 5.27 -56.80 32.48
N SER A 155 4.62 -57.95 32.59
CA SER A 155 4.80 -58.87 33.70
C SER A 155 5.87 -59.91 33.39
N GLY A 156 6.52 -60.39 34.45
CA GLY A 156 7.46 -61.50 34.38
C GLY A 156 7.53 -62.27 35.69
N PHE A 157 8.17 -63.43 35.62
CA PHE A 157 8.44 -64.30 36.76
C PHE A 157 9.92 -64.33 37.06
N LYS A 158 10.26 -64.31 38.35
CA LYS A 158 11.61 -64.66 38.78
C LYS A 158 11.67 -66.16 39.03
N THR A 159 12.71 -66.79 38.50
CA THR A 159 13.00 -68.20 38.74
C THR A 159 14.50 -68.41 38.87
N ASN A 160 14.90 -69.51 39.49
CA ASN A 160 16.31 -69.89 39.61
C ASN A 160 16.79 -70.49 38.28
N LEU A 161 17.28 -69.61 37.40
CA LEU A 161 17.89 -70.04 36.14
C LEU A 161 19.23 -70.77 36.36
N GLN A 162 19.91 -70.55 37.48
CA GLN A 162 21.21 -71.17 37.74
C GLN A 162 21.11 -72.69 37.93
N SER A 163 20.12 -73.18 38.67
CA SER A 163 19.88 -74.63 38.81
C SER A 163 19.44 -75.29 37.49
N THR A 164 18.68 -74.56 36.67
CA THR A 164 18.18 -75.06 35.38
C THR A 164 19.28 -75.12 34.32
N LEU A 165 20.16 -74.10 34.23
CA LEU A 165 21.29 -74.09 33.29
C LEU A 165 22.42 -75.06 33.70
N GLN A 166 22.56 -75.37 34.99
CA GLN A 166 23.54 -76.36 35.47
C GLN A 166 23.07 -77.82 35.26
N GLY A 167 21.92 -78.04 34.61
CA GLY A 167 21.38 -79.38 34.34
C GLY A 167 20.92 -80.11 35.60
N GLN A 168 20.75 -79.41 36.72
CA GLN A 168 20.33 -80.00 38.00
C GLN A 168 18.80 -80.15 38.09
N THR A 169 18.07 -79.65 37.09
CA THR A 169 16.61 -79.78 36.98
C THR A 169 16.27 -80.93 36.02
N ASN A 170 15.48 -81.90 36.49
CA ASN A 170 15.09 -83.10 35.72
C ASN A 170 14.17 -82.84 34.50
N ASN A 171 13.72 -81.60 34.26
CA ASN A 171 12.74 -81.26 33.22
C ASN A 171 12.90 -79.81 32.71
N PRO A 172 13.93 -79.50 31.90
CA PRO A 172 14.08 -78.19 31.26
C PRO A 172 12.90 -77.83 30.34
N ASP A 173 12.25 -78.83 29.75
CA ASP A 173 11.09 -78.64 28.86
C ASP A 173 9.86 -78.05 29.56
N GLN A 174 9.70 -78.28 30.88
CA GLN A 174 8.59 -77.71 31.65
C GLN A 174 8.72 -76.19 31.81
N LEU A 175 9.94 -75.66 31.88
CA LEU A 175 10.19 -74.22 31.96
C LEU A 175 9.81 -73.53 30.63
N ILE A 176 10.17 -74.16 29.50
CA ILE A 176 9.84 -73.67 28.16
C ILE A 176 8.32 -73.74 27.94
N TYR A 177 7.69 -74.88 28.26
CA TYR A 177 6.24 -75.05 28.15
C TYR A 177 5.47 -74.00 29.00
N ARG A 178 5.98 -73.69 30.20
CA ARG A 178 5.43 -72.64 31.06
C ARG A 178 5.60 -71.25 30.43
N ALA A 179 6.77 -70.94 29.87
CA ALA A 179 7.00 -69.67 29.18
C ALA A 179 6.08 -69.50 27.95
N GLU A 180 5.82 -70.58 27.21
CA GLU A 180 4.86 -70.58 26.10
C GLU A 180 3.41 -70.38 26.57
N LEU A 181 3.00 -71.06 27.64
CA LEU A 181 1.67 -70.89 28.24
C LEU A 181 1.50 -69.47 28.77
N PHE A 182 2.54 -68.91 29.39
CA PHE A 182 2.57 -67.53 29.84
C PHE A 182 2.40 -66.56 28.68
N ASN A 183 3.17 -66.70 27.60
CA ASN A 183 3.04 -65.84 26.42
C ASN A 183 1.65 -65.90 25.77
N LYS A 184 0.98 -67.07 25.80
CA LYS A 184 -0.40 -67.22 25.29
C LYS A 184 -1.45 -66.60 26.21
N MET A 185 -1.22 -66.56 27.52
CA MET A 185 -2.16 -66.05 28.52
C MET A 185 -1.88 -64.61 28.99
N ARG A 186 -0.75 -64.02 28.55
CA ARG A 186 -0.22 -62.71 28.98
C ARG A 186 -1.11 -61.50 28.64
N ASP A 187 -2.18 -61.67 27.86
CA ASP A 187 -3.03 -60.53 27.47
C ASP A 187 -3.66 -59.84 28.70
N ASN A 188 -3.80 -58.51 28.64
CA ASN A 188 -4.40 -57.68 29.70
C ASN A 188 -5.87 -58.03 30.00
N ARG A 189 -6.49 -58.87 29.15
CA ARG A 189 -7.86 -59.40 29.31
C ARG A 189 -7.89 -60.83 29.87
N GLY A 190 -6.75 -61.49 30.00
CA GLY A 190 -6.63 -62.83 30.55
C GLY A 190 -6.55 -62.87 32.07
N VAL A 191 -6.80 -64.04 32.66
CA VAL A 191 -6.54 -64.30 34.08
C VAL A 191 -5.17 -64.92 34.22
N MET A 192 -4.33 -64.28 35.05
CA MET A 192 -2.99 -64.75 35.35
C MET A 192 -3.01 -65.71 36.55
N MET A 193 -2.61 -66.96 36.33
CA MET A 193 -2.52 -67.98 37.38
C MET A 193 -1.07 -68.15 37.83
N LEU A 194 -0.85 -68.06 39.14
CA LEU A 194 0.47 -68.11 39.79
C LEU A 194 0.53 -69.21 40.83
N ASP A 195 1.71 -69.78 41.01
CA ASP A 195 1.96 -70.66 42.15
C ASP A 195 2.10 -69.82 43.43
N LYS A 196 1.74 -70.40 44.58
CA LYS A 196 1.65 -69.69 45.87
C LYS A 196 3.00 -69.17 46.36
N GLU A 197 4.11 -69.77 45.93
CA GLU A 197 5.49 -69.39 46.30
C GLU A 197 6.22 -68.61 45.20
N GLU A 198 5.55 -68.19 44.12
CA GLU A 198 6.18 -67.52 42.98
C GLU A 198 6.25 -65.99 43.15
N GLU A 199 7.42 -65.40 42.86
CA GLU A 199 7.59 -63.95 42.83
C GLU A 199 7.21 -63.35 41.47
N PHE A 200 6.11 -62.59 41.47
CA PHE A 200 5.67 -61.76 40.36
C PHE A 200 6.30 -60.37 40.41
N PHE A 201 6.70 -59.84 39.25
CA PHE A 201 6.99 -58.42 39.09
C PHE A 201 6.31 -57.87 37.84
N GLN A 202 6.07 -56.56 37.87
CA GLN A 202 5.48 -55.80 36.78
C GLN A 202 6.32 -54.56 36.54
N PHE A 203 6.74 -54.36 35.29
CA PHE A 203 7.29 -53.10 34.81
C PHE A 203 6.16 -52.31 34.14
N ASN A 204 5.85 -51.14 34.70
CA ASN A 204 4.92 -50.19 34.10
C ASN A 204 5.70 -49.14 33.34
N THR A 205 5.44 -49.02 32.05
CA THR A 205 6.07 -47.98 31.23
C THR A 205 5.27 -46.69 31.35
N PRO A 206 5.88 -45.55 31.75
CA PRO A 206 5.16 -44.29 31.82
C PRO A 206 4.72 -43.84 30.42
N LEU A 207 3.43 -43.56 30.24
CA LEU A 207 2.86 -43.07 28.99
C LEU A 207 2.77 -41.52 28.92
N SER A 208 3.23 -40.84 29.97
CA SER A 208 3.19 -39.38 30.06
C SER A 208 4.11 -38.74 29.02
N GLY A 209 3.59 -37.77 28.26
CA GLY A 209 4.36 -36.99 27.29
C GLY A 209 4.49 -37.63 25.90
N LEU A 210 3.95 -38.84 25.69
CA LEU A 210 3.94 -39.47 24.36
C LEU A 210 3.10 -38.70 23.33
N ASP A 211 2.02 -38.05 23.79
CA ASP A 211 1.19 -37.14 23.00
C ASP A 211 2.01 -35.95 22.47
N SER A 212 2.84 -35.34 23.32
CA SER A 212 3.70 -34.22 22.92
C SER A 212 4.79 -34.63 21.93
N LEU A 213 5.38 -35.82 22.10
CA LEU A 213 6.38 -36.36 21.17
C LEU A 213 5.76 -36.67 19.80
N GLN A 214 4.57 -37.28 19.79
CA GLN A 214 3.86 -37.57 18.56
C GLN A 214 3.45 -36.28 17.84
N ALA A 215 2.95 -35.27 18.56
CA ALA A 215 2.60 -33.96 18.00
C ALA A 215 3.83 -33.24 17.39
N GLN A 216 4.94 -33.15 18.13
CA GLN A 216 6.18 -32.52 17.63
C GLN A 216 6.72 -33.23 16.38
N SER A 217 6.68 -34.57 16.35
CA SER A 217 7.10 -35.31 15.16
C SER A 217 6.23 -35.01 13.93
N GLN A 218 4.94 -34.71 14.14
CA GLN A 218 4.02 -34.30 13.08
C GLN A 218 4.26 -32.84 12.64
N GLU A 219 4.58 -31.95 13.58
CA GLU A 219 4.95 -30.55 13.27
C GLU A 219 6.21 -30.47 12.41
N HIS A 220 7.21 -31.30 12.67
CA HIS A 220 8.41 -31.34 11.83
C HIS A 220 8.11 -31.69 10.35
N MET A 221 7.04 -32.46 10.07
CA MET A 221 6.66 -32.76 8.68
C MET A 221 6.20 -31.53 7.90
N SER A 222 5.46 -30.61 8.53
CA SER A 222 4.94 -29.41 7.85
C SER A 222 6.04 -28.39 7.53
N SER A 223 7.16 -28.42 8.29
CA SER A 223 8.31 -27.55 8.04
C SER A 223 8.90 -27.71 6.63
N VAL A 224 8.83 -28.91 6.06
CA VAL A 224 9.39 -29.25 4.74
C VAL A 224 8.63 -28.61 3.59
N SER A 225 7.29 -28.61 3.68
CA SER A 225 6.43 -28.03 2.65
C SER A 225 6.26 -26.51 2.82
N SER A 226 6.69 -25.96 3.96
CA SER A 226 6.44 -24.58 4.36
C SER A 226 4.94 -24.24 4.41
N ILE A 227 4.09 -25.26 4.53
CA ILE A 227 2.64 -25.11 4.69
C ILE A 227 2.34 -25.01 6.20
N PRO A 228 1.62 -23.97 6.65
CA PRO A 228 1.20 -23.85 8.04
C PRO A 228 0.47 -25.09 8.54
N LEU A 229 0.66 -25.43 9.81
CA LEU A 229 0.07 -26.64 10.41
C LEU A 229 -1.45 -26.65 10.27
N VAL A 230 -2.10 -25.50 10.47
CA VAL A 230 -3.56 -25.35 10.34
C VAL A 230 -4.07 -25.70 8.94
N ILE A 231 -3.30 -25.43 7.89
CA ILE A 231 -3.66 -25.77 6.50
C ILE A 231 -3.30 -27.24 6.21
N PHE A 232 -2.17 -27.71 6.71
CA PHE A 232 -1.65 -29.04 6.40
C PHE A 232 -2.38 -30.18 7.14
N THR A 233 -2.65 -30.00 8.44
CA THR A 233 -3.24 -31.03 9.32
C THR A 233 -4.61 -30.65 9.87
N GLY A 234 -5.03 -29.39 9.77
CA GLY A 234 -6.23 -28.87 10.43
C GLY A 234 -6.07 -28.63 11.92
N ILE A 235 -4.86 -28.79 12.47
CA ILE A 235 -4.58 -28.56 13.90
C ILE A 235 -4.28 -27.07 14.09
N THR A 236 -5.05 -26.43 14.96
CA THR A 236 -4.79 -25.05 15.39
C THR A 236 -3.76 -25.00 16.52
N PRO A 237 -2.92 -23.96 16.61
CA PRO A 237 -1.97 -23.79 17.70
C PRO A 237 -2.69 -23.79 19.06
N SER A 238 -2.06 -24.40 20.07
CA SER A 238 -2.61 -24.51 21.43
C SER A 238 -2.01 -23.43 22.34
N GLY A 239 -2.84 -22.70 23.09
CA GLY A 239 -2.40 -21.67 24.05
C GLY A 239 -3.41 -20.53 24.23
N LEU A 240 -3.27 -19.74 25.29
CA LEU A 240 -4.01 -18.48 25.45
C LEU A 240 -3.57 -17.50 24.36
N ASN A 241 -4.52 -17.02 23.54
CA ASN A 241 -4.30 -16.15 22.37
C ASN A 241 -3.68 -16.81 21.12
N ALA A 242 -3.84 -18.12 20.94
CA ALA A 242 -3.38 -18.78 19.71
C ALA A 242 -4.14 -18.27 18.47
N SER A 243 -3.42 -17.69 17.51
CA SER A 243 -3.95 -17.23 16.21
C SER A 243 -3.02 -17.68 15.09
N SER A 244 -3.59 -18.20 13.99
CA SER A 244 -2.84 -18.61 12.81
C SER A 244 -2.74 -17.53 11.73
N ASP A 245 -3.25 -16.31 11.98
CA ASP A 245 -3.29 -15.25 10.96
C ASP A 245 -1.89 -14.85 10.48
N GLY A 246 -0.91 -14.76 11.39
CA GLY A 246 0.47 -14.48 11.04
C GLY A 246 1.11 -15.57 10.17
N GLU A 247 0.88 -16.84 10.52
CA GLU A 247 1.39 -17.99 9.77
C GLU A 247 0.79 -18.06 8.35
N ILE A 248 -0.51 -17.77 8.23
CA ILE A 248 -1.22 -17.75 6.95
C ILE A 248 -0.69 -16.62 6.06
N ARG A 249 -0.36 -15.44 6.61
CA ARG A 249 0.26 -14.34 5.84
C ARG A 249 1.63 -14.72 5.30
N VAL A 250 2.50 -15.30 6.13
CA VAL A 250 3.83 -15.79 5.68
C VAL A 250 3.67 -16.85 4.59
N PHE A 251 2.66 -17.71 4.71
CA PHE A 251 2.35 -18.68 3.67
C PHE A 251 1.90 -18.01 2.36
N TYR A 252 1.08 -16.97 2.41
CA TYR A 252 0.70 -16.21 1.22
C TYR A 252 1.89 -15.53 0.54
N ASP A 253 2.83 -14.97 1.30
CA ASP A 253 4.07 -14.41 0.74
C ASP A 253 4.94 -15.49 0.07
N PHE A 254 4.98 -16.69 0.67
CA PHE A 254 5.63 -17.84 0.06
C PHE A 254 4.95 -18.25 -1.26
N ILE A 255 3.62 -18.33 -1.31
CA ILE A 255 2.89 -18.62 -2.56
C ILE A 255 3.10 -17.51 -3.60
N ALA A 256 3.13 -16.24 -3.20
CA ALA A 256 3.42 -15.13 -4.11
C ALA A 256 4.82 -15.28 -4.76
N THR A 257 5.80 -15.74 -3.98
CA THR A 257 7.14 -16.06 -4.51
C THR A 257 7.09 -17.21 -5.52
N LEU A 258 6.31 -18.27 -5.25
CA LEU A 258 6.11 -19.36 -6.21
C LEU A 258 5.38 -18.90 -7.49
N GLN A 259 4.42 -17.98 -7.37
CA GLN A 259 3.74 -17.40 -8.53
C GLN A 259 4.70 -16.66 -9.46
N MET A 260 5.74 -16.00 -8.92
CA MET A 260 6.78 -15.34 -9.73
C MET A 260 7.54 -16.35 -10.60
N LEU A 261 7.85 -17.55 -10.08
CA LEU A 261 8.53 -18.61 -10.84
C LEU A 261 7.66 -19.18 -11.97
N VAL A 262 6.34 -19.14 -11.80
CA VAL A 262 5.38 -19.67 -12.78
C VAL A 262 4.99 -18.62 -13.83
N LYS A 263 5.19 -17.33 -13.52
CA LYS A 263 4.77 -16.19 -14.34
C LYS A 263 5.26 -16.27 -15.78
N ASP A 264 6.55 -16.53 -16.00
CA ASP A 264 7.14 -16.54 -17.34
C ASP A 264 6.61 -17.71 -18.18
N GLY A 265 6.44 -18.87 -17.56
CA GLY A 265 5.84 -20.04 -18.20
C GLY A 265 4.39 -19.77 -18.60
N LEU A 266 3.61 -19.14 -17.71
CA LEU A 266 2.22 -18.76 -17.98
C LEU A 266 2.11 -17.68 -19.05
N ALA A 267 2.97 -16.66 -19.03
CA ALA A 267 3.04 -15.63 -20.07
C ALA A 267 3.26 -16.27 -21.45
N ARG A 268 4.24 -17.17 -21.55
CA ARG A 268 4.52 -17.91 -22.78
C ARG A 268 3.33 -18.74 -23.25
N MET A 269 2.61 -19.39 -22.33
CA MET A 269 1.38 -20.13 -22.69
C MET A 269 0.31 -19.19 -23.25
N ILE A 270 0.15 -18.00 -22.66
CA ILE A 270 -0.79 -16.98 -23.14
C ILE A 270 -0.38 -16.49 -24.53
N ASP A 271 0.89 -16.17 -24.77
CA ASP A 271 1.40 -15.70 -26.07
C ASP A 271 1.14 -16.71 -27.20
N ILE A 272 1.32 -18.01 -26.91
CA ILE A 272 1.04 -19.09 -27.89
C ILE A 272 -0.46 -19.16 -28.20
N ILE A 273 -1.31 -18.99 -27.19
CA ILE A 273 -2.76 -18.97 -27.37
C ILE A 273 -3.17 -17.74 -28.18
N GLN A 274 -2.61 -16.56 -27.89
CA GLN A 274 -2.85 -15.32 -28.64
C GLN A 274 -2.45 -15.49 -30.11
N LEU A 275 -1.25 -16.01 -30.39
CA LEU A 275 -0.81 -16.30 -31.76
C LEU A 275 -1.76 -17.24 -32.50
N SER A 276 -2.26 -18.28 -31.83
CA SER A 276 -3.15 -19.25 -32.48
C SER A 276 -4.59 -18.74 -32.65
N GLU A 277 -5.11 -17.91 -31.74
CA GLU A 277 -6.51 -17.45 -31.80
C GLU A 277 -6.63 -16.10 -32.54
N PHE A 278 -5.71 -15.17 -32.29
CA PHE A 278 -5.71 -13.81 -32.84
C PHE A 278 -4.77 -13.64 -34.03
N GLY A 279 -3.70 -14.44 -34.11
CA GLY A 279 -2.71 -14.36 -35.20
C GLY A 279 -1.55 -13.41 -34.92
N GLU A 280 -1.62 -12.65 -33.83
CA GLU A 280 -0.60 -11.72 -33.35
C GLU A 280 -0.52 -11.77 -31.82
N ILE A 281 0.59 -11.26 -31.25
CA ILE A 281 0.75 -11.08 -29.81
C ILE A 281 0.45 -9.61 -29.53
N ASP A 282 -0.58 -9.35 -28.72
CA ASP A 282 -0.91 -8.01 -28.29
C ASP A 282 -0.09 -7.67 -27.01
N PRO A 283 0.80 -6.66 -27.05
CA PRO A 283 1.58 -6.27 -25.88
C PRO A 283 0.73 -5.64 -24.75
N ASP A 284 -0.48 -5.17 -25.04
CA ASP A 284 -1.38 -4.57 -24.05
C ASP A 284 -2.10 -5.64 -23.21
N ILE A 285 -2.16 -6.89 -23.69
CA ILE A 285 -2.73 -8.01 -22.95
C ILE A 285 -1.69 -8.58 -21.98
N ASN A 286 -1.72 -8.09 -20.75
CA ASN A 286 -0.93 -8.61 -19.64
C ASN A 286 -1.81 -9.26 -18.57
N PHE A 287 -1.17 -9.93 -17.61
CA PHE A 287 -1.85 -10.49 -16.45
C PHE A 287 -1.11 -10.16 -15.16
N THR A 288 -1.88 -9.99 -14.09
CA THR A 288 -1.40 -9.83 -12.72
C THR A 288 -2.12 -10.82 -11.84
N PHE A 289 -1.39 -11.46 -10.91
CA PHE A 289 -2.01 -12.34 -9.93
C PHE A 289 -2.84 -11.51 -8.94
N GLU A 290 -4.01 -12.03 -8.58
CA GLU A 290 -4.82 -11.42 -7.53
C GLU A 290 -4.10 -11.52 -6.18
N PRO A 291 -4.12 -10.46 -5.35
CA PRO A 291 -3.58 -10.54 -4.00
C PRO A 291 -4.25 -11.65 -3.20
N LEU A 292 -3.43 -12.53 -2.61
CA LEU A 292 -3.91 -13.65 -1.81
C LEU A 292 -4.47 -13.20 -0.46
N TYR A 293 -3.89 -12.13 0.10
CA TYR A 293 -4.39 -11.51 1.31
C TYR A 293 -5.41 -10.42 0.95
N GLN A 294 -6.64 -10.59 1.42
CA GLN A 294 -7.68 -9.59 1.30
C GLN A 294 -7.87 -8.92 2.66
N MET A 295 -7.69 -7.59 2.70
CA MET A 295 -8.03 -6.81 3.88
C MET A 295 -9.53 -6.92 4.16
N THR A 296 -9.87 -7.00 5.45
CA THR A 296 -11.27 -7.01 5.88
C THR A 296 -11.94 -5.66 5.56
N ASP A 297 -13.27 -5.64 5.53
CA ASP A 297 -14.02 -4.43 5.21
C ASP A 297 -13.77 -3.31 6.23
N GLU A 298 -13.49 -3.66 7.49
CA GLU A 298 -13.12 -2.72 8.55
C GLU A 298 -11.77 -2.06 8.29
N GLN A 299 -10.76 -2.82 7.86
CA GLN A 299 -9.43 -2.29 7.55
C GLN A 299 -9.48 -1.35 6.33
N LYS A 300 -10.24 -1.71 5.30
CA LYS A 300 -10.48 -0.85 4.13
C LYS A 300 -11.25 0.42 4.51
N ALA A 301 -12.17 0.36 5.47
CA ALA A 301 -12.87 1.54 5.97
C ALA A 301 -11.93 2.47 6.75
N SER A 302 -11.02 1.92 7.55
CA SER A 302 -10.02 2.70 8.28
C SER A 302 -9.06 3.43 7.35
N ILE A 303 -8.55 2.77 6.30
CA ILE A 303 -7.67 3.42 5.31
C ILE A 303 -8.40 4.57 4.60
N ARG A 304 -9.63 4.34 4.14
CA ARG A 304 -10.44 5.39 3.51
C ARG A 304 -10.68 6.59 4.42
N LYS A 305 -10.86 6.35 5.72
CA LYS A 305 -10.97 7.43 6.70
C LYS A 305 -9.66 8.20 6.83
N THR A 306 -8.53 7.52 6.97
CA THR A 306 -7.21 8.15 7.04
C THR A 306 -6.86 8.94 5.77
N ASP A 307 -7.21 8.43 4.59
CA ASP A 307 -7.01 9.12 3.32
C ASP A 307 -7.90 10.37 3.22
N ALA A 308 -9.15 10.28 3.69
CA ALA A 308 -10.07 11.42 3.75
C ALA A 308 -9.57 12.50 4.73
N ASP A 309 -9.11 12.09 5.92
CA ASP A 309 -8.55 12.98 6.93
C ASP A 309 -7.27 13.67 6.39
N THR A 310 -6.40 12.93 5.70
CA THR A 310 -5.17 13.46 5.07
C THR A 310 -5.50 14.45 3.95
N SER A 311 -6.49 14.13 3.12
CA SER A 311 -6.96 15.00 2.04
C SER A 311 -7.57 16.30 2.58
N ALA A 312 -8.31 16.23 3.68
CA ALA A 312 -8.86 17.40 4.35
C ALA A 312 -7.76 18.32 4.90
N VAL A 313 -6.69 17.75 5.47
CA VAL A 313 -5.55 18.52 5.99
C VAL A 313 -4.75 19.18 4.85
N ASN A 314 -4.49 18.47 3.75
CA ASN A 314 -3.77 19.04 2.60
C ASN A 314 -4.55 20.20 1.93
N SER A 315 -5.88 20.16 1.97
CA SER A 315 -6.75 21.25 1.50
C SER A 315 -6.66 22.50 2.39
N MET A 316 -6.37 22.35 3.69
CA MET A 316 -6.26 23.46 4.65
C MET A 316 -4.91 24.19 4.63
N ILE A 317 -3.82 23.56 4.18
CA ILE A 317 -2.44 24.07 4.30
C ILE A 317 -1.87 24.59 2.96
N SER A 318 -2.55 24.35 1.85
CA SER A 318 -2.12 24.87 0.54
C SER A 318 -2.29 26.41 0.45
N PRO A 319 -1.44 27.14 -0.31
CA PRO A 319 -1.57 28.59 -0.48
C PRO A 319 -2.96 28.92 -1.00
N GLY A 320 -3.74 29.56 -0.14
CA GLY A 320 -5.16 29.78 -0.34
C GLY A 320 -5.48 31.24 -0.63
N TYR A 321 -6.60 31.45 -1.30
CA TYR A 321 -7.19 32.78 -1.45
C TYR A 321 -7.92 33.16 -0.15
N GLY A 322 -7.95 34.45 0.18
CA GLY A 322 -8.64 34.94 1.37
C GLY A 322 -9.02 36.41 1.29
N ILE A 323 -10.14 36.79 1.92
CA ILE A 323 -10.54 38.17 2.13
C ILE A 323 -10.49 38.42 3.63
N TYR A 324 -9.82 39.48 4.05
CA TYR A 324 -9.65 39.84 5.46
C TYR A 324 -9.99 41.30 5.68
N TYR A 325 -10.53 41.64 6.83
CA TYR A 325 -10.49 43.00 7.32
C TYR A 325 -9.03 43.41 7.55
N ALA A 326 -8.72 44.71 7.49
CA ALA A 326 -7.41 45.23 7.87
C ALA A 326 -6.99 44.88 9.32
N SER A 327 -7.94 44.46 10.17
CA SER A 327 -7.71 43.91 11.52
C SER A 327 -7.26 42.45 11.55
N GLY A 328 -7.24 41.75 10.41
CA GLY A 328 -6.85 40.35 10.24
C GLY A 328 -7.98 39.32 10.45
N GLN A 329 -9.20 39.76 10.76
CA GLN A 329 -10.36 38.85 10.85
C GLN A 329 -10.98 38.60 9.47
N LYS A 330 -11.57 37.42 9.24
CA LYS A 330 -12.30 37.12 8.01
C LYS A 330 -13.77 37.55 8.15
N PRO A 331 -14.36 38.29 7.19
CA PRO A 331 -15.79 38.61 7.18
C PRO A 331 -16.65 37.35 7.01
N PHE A 332 -16.19 36.41 6.20
CA PHE A 332 -16.76 35.08 6.00
C PHE A 332 -15.69 34.18 5.37
N THR A 333 -15.95 32.87 5.29
CA THR A 333 -15.06 31.91 4.60
C THR A 333 -15.79 31.30 3.40
N PRO A 334 -15.39 31.63 2.16
CA PRO A 334 -15.91 30.98 0.96
C PRO A 334 -15.65 29.47 0.96
N THR A 335 -16.49 28.72 0.26
CA THR A 335 -16.26 27.28 0.03
C THR A 335 -15.14 27.07 -0.98
N LEU A 336 -15.09 27.91 -2.02
CA LEU A 336 -14.04 27.88 -3.04
C LEU A 336 -13.92 29.25 -3.70
N PHE A 337 -12.69 29.70 -3.95
CA PHE A 337 -12.41 30.84 -4.81
C PHE A 337 -12.31 30.37 -6.26
N ILE A 338 -13.10 30.97 -7.15
CA ILE A 338 -13.21 30.58 -8.56
C ILE A 338 -12.22 31.39 -9.42
N ALA A 339 -12.14 32.70 -9.20
CA ALA A 339 -11.26 33.58 -9.95
C ALA A 339 -10.92 34.85 -9.16
N VAL A 340 -9.71 35.39 -9.37
CA VAL A 340 -9.32 36.73 -8.92
C VAL A 340 -8.72 37.47 -10.12
N GLU A 341 -9.40 38.50 -10.58
CA GLU A 341 -8.99 39.32 -11.73
C GLU A 341 -8.60 40.71 -11.26
N VAL A 342 -7.43 41.21 -11.69
CA VAL A 342 -6.88 42.49 -11.23
C VAL A 342 -6.78 43.46 -12.39
N THR A 343 -7.45 44.60 -12.28
CA THR A 343 -7.48 45.65 -13.31
C THR A 343 -6.77 46.91 -12.80
N ARG A 344 -5.81 47.42 -13.59
CA ARG A 344 -5.10 48.68 -13.32
C ARG A 344 -4.99 49.49 -14.60
N GLU A 345 -5.48 50.73 -14.58
CA GLU A 345 -5.50 51.61 -15.75
C GLU A 345 -4.93 52.99 -15.41
N ALA A 346 -4.26 53.62 -16.37
CA ALA A 346 -3.83 55.00 -16.25
C ALA A 346 -3.97 55.70 -17.61
N SER A 347 -4.49 56.92 -17.62
CA SER A 347 -4.60 57.74 -18.82
C SER A 347 -3.48 58.77 -18.87
N ILE A 348 -2.96 59.02 -20.07
CA ILE A 348 -1.96 60.06 -20.31
C ILE A 348 -2.62 61.11 -21.20
N THR A 349 -2.66 62.36 -20.74
CA THR A 349 -3.18 63.46 -21.55
C THR A 349 -2.06 63.99 -22.45
N THR A 350 -2.23 63.84 -23.77
CA THR A 350 -1.30 64.36 -24.78
C THR A 350 -1.92 65.53 -25.53
N VAL A 351 -1.17 66.63 -25.68
CA VAL A 351 -1.56 67.78 -26.53
C VAL A 351 -0.54 67.91 -27.66
N PRO A 352 -0.97 68.09 -28.93
CA PRO A 352 -0.04 68.28 -30.04
C PRO A 352 0.61 69.67 -30.00
N ILE A 353 1.91 69.75 -30.21
CA ILE A 353 2.63 71.01 -30.48
C ILE A 353 3.07 71.07 -31.94
N GLU A 354 3.13 72.27 -32.52
CA GLU A 354 3.46 72.47 -33.93
C GLU A 354 4.85 71.89 -34.26
N LYS A 355 4.90 71.04 -35.28
CA LYS A 355 6.01 70.15 -35.72
C LYS A 355 6.08 68.74 -35.12
N GLY A 356 4.93 68.12 -34.83
CA GLY A 356 4.79 66.66 -34.86
C GLY A 356 5.43 65.88 -33.71
N GLY A 357 5.75 66.54 -32.59
CA GLY A 357 6.13 65.90 -31.33
C GLY A 357 5.02 66.03 -30.29
N TYR A 358 4.84 65.01 -29.45
CA TYR A 358 3.93 65.05 -28.30
C TYR A 358 4.74 65.26 -27.01
N THR A 359 4.30 66.15 -26.13
CA THR A 359 4.82 66.26 -24.75
C THR A 359 3.71 65.91 -23.77
N SER A 360 3.91 64.85 -22.98
CA SER A 360 2.97 64.39 -21.95
C SER A 360 3.17 65.17 -20.66
N TYR A 361 2.17 65.90 -20.18
CA TYR A 361 2.30 66.71 -18.96
C TYR A 361 1.79 66.03 -17.69
N ASN A 362 0.90 65.02 -17.79
CA ASN A 362 0.40 64.31 -16.60
C ASN A 362 -0.14 62.91 -16.91
N LYS A 363 0.24 61.91 -16.10
CA LYS A 363 -0.32 60.54 -16.12
C LYS A 363 -1.28 60.41 -14.94
N VAL A 364 -2.57 60.29 -15.21
CA VAL A 364 -3.60 60.12 -14.18
C VAL A 364 -3.85 58.62 -14.01
N GLN A 365 -3.51 58.09 -12.84
CA GLN A 365 -3.77 56.68 -12.51
C GLN A 365 -5.20 56.56 -11.97
N ARG A 366 -5.96 55.57 -12.48
CA ARG A 366 -7.24 55.20 -11.88
C ARG A 366 -6.99 54.29 -10.68
N PRO A 367 -7.82 54.34 -9.63
CA PRO A 367 -7.74 53.35 -8.55
C PRO A 367 -7.86 51.94 -9.12
N GLY A 368 -6.98 51.03 -8.69
CA GLY A 368 -7.02 49.65 -9.16
C GLY A 368 -8.26 48.94 -8.64
N GLU A 369 -8.78 48.01 -9.45
CA GLU A 369 -9.92 47.16 -9.07
C GLU A 369 -9.49 45.69 -9.00
N VAL A 370 -10.05 44.96 -8.04
CA VAL A 370 -9.87 43.50 -7.88
C VAL A 370 -11.24 42.86 -7.90
N HIS A 371 -11.50 42.00 -8.88
CA HIS A 371 -12.75 41.28 -9.05
C HIS A 371 -12.54 39.87 -8.53
N VAL A 372 -13.23 39.52 -7.43
CA VAL A 372 -13.11 38.22 -6.78
C VAL A 372 -14.40 37.43 -7.02
N THR A 373 -14.31 36.35 -7.76
CA THR A 373 -15.41 35.39 -7.92
C THR A 373 -15.20 34.20 -7.00
N PHE A 374 -16.19 33.89 -6.17
CA PHE A 374 -16.13 32.76 -5.25
C PHE A 374 -17.49 32.07 -5.16
N SER A 375 -17.48 30.80 -4.76
CA SER A 375 -18.68 30.03 -4.45
C SER A 375 -18.82 29.77 -2.96
N PHE A 376 -20.07 29.73 -2.52
CA PHE A 376 -20.46 29.31 -1.19
C PHE A 376 -21.54 28.23 -1.29
N GLU A 377 -21.26 27.07 -0.70
CA GLU A 377 -22.22 25.98 -0.55
C GLU A 377 -22.92 26.12 0.80
N GLY A 378 -24.23 26.38 0.77
CA GLY A 378 -25.07 26.45 1.96
C GLY A 378 -26.28 25.55 1.79
N TRP A 379 -26.42 24.52 2.64
CA TRP A 379 -27.53 23.58 2.58
C TRP A 379 -28.89 24.25 2.87
N THR A 380 -28.90 25.33 3.65
CA THR A 380 -30.11 26.08 4.01
C THR A 380 -29.99 27.56 3.60
N GLY A 381 -31.09 28.12 3.10
CA GLY A 381 -31.26 29.57 2.87
C GLY A 381 -31.89 30.29 4.06
N PHE A 382 -31.96 29.65 5.23
CA PHE A 382 -32.57 30.17 6.45
C PHE A 382 -31.51 30.26 7.53
N SER A 383 -31.48 31.38 8.28
CA SER A 383 -30.59 31.53 9.43
C SER A 383 -31.00 30.55 10.53
N GLY A 384 -30.03 29.80 11.03
CA GLY A 384 -30.24 28.74 12.02
C GLY A 384 -29.07 27.78 12.03
N SER A 385 -28.59 27.42 13.23
CA SER A 385 -27.36 26.64 13.48
C SER A 385 -27.45 25.18 13.05
N VAL A 386 -27.66 24.92 11.75
CA VAL A 386 -27.60 23.59 11.15
C VAL A 386 -26.24 23.44 10.46
N PRO A 387 -25.36 22.53 10.92
CA PRO A 387 -24.06 22.32 10.30
C PRO A 387 -24.20 21.90 8.84
N ASN A 388 -23.41 22.53 7.96
CA ASN A 388 -23.28 22.06 6.60
C ASN A 388 -22.52 20.72 6.59
N LEU A 389 -23.13 19.67 6.06
CA LEU A 389 -22.59 18.31 6.10
C LEU A 389 -21.32 18.13 5.25
N THR A 390 -21.12 18.98 4.23
CA THR A 390 -19.98 18.85 3.31
C THR A 390 -18.70 19.53 3.83
N ASN A 391 -18.83 20.52 4.74
CA ASN A 391 -17.68 21.29 5.24
C ASN A 391 -17.71 21.59 6.76
N LEU A 392 -18.70 21.07 7.48
CA LEU A 392 -18.88 21.17 8.94
C LEU A 392 -18.94 22.61 9.48
N THR A 393 -19.23 23.59 8.64
CA THR A 393 -19.42 24.99 9.04
C THR A 393 -20.86 25.27 9.48
N LEU A 394 -21.04 26.29 10.33
CA LEU A 394 -22.36 26.78 10.78
C LEU A 394 -22.83 28.02 10.02
N THR A 395 -22.06 28.48 9.04
CA THR A 395 -22.36 29.68 8.27
C THR A 395 -23.43 29.35 7.23
N SER A 396 -24.56 30.05 7.26
CA SER A 396 -25.60 29.90 6.26
C SER A 396 -25.38 30.84 5.07
N ARG A 397 -26.08 30.57 3.96
CA ARG A 397 -26.03 31.44 2.78
C ARG A 397 -26.49 32.87 3.11
N SER A 398 -27.47 32.99 3.99
CA SER A 398 -28.03 34.28 4.41
C SER A 398 -27.02 35.09 5.22
N ASP A 399 -26.21 34.45 6.06
CA ASP A 399 -25.17 35.13 6.84
C ASP A 399 -24.06 35.70 5.94
N VAL A 400 -23.73 35.00 4.84
CA VAL A 400 -22.75 35.49 3.86
C VAL A 400 -23.29 36.69 3.08
N LEU A 401 -24.56 36.65 2.67
CA LEU A 401 -25.19 37.78 1.98
C LEU A 401 -25.34 39.00 2.90
N GLU A 402 -25.72 38.79 4.17
CA GLU A 402 -25.77 39.86 5.17
C GLU A 402 -24.38 40.48 5.42
N ALA A 403 -23.34 39.64 5.48
CA ALA A 403 -21.96 40.13 5.57
C ALA A 403 -21.59 40.98 4.34
N LEU A 404 -21.92 40.54 3.12
CA LEU A 404 -21.65 41.30 1.89
C LEU A 404 -22.44 42.62 1.82
N ASP A 405 -23.71 42.63 2.22
CA ASP A 405 -24.52 43.85 2.32
C ASP A 405 -23.93 44.84 3.32
N LYS A 406 -23.43 44.34 4.46
CA LYS A 406 -22.71 45.16 5.44
C LYS A 406 -21.40 45.70 4.85
N MET A 407 -20.65 44.87 4.12
CA MET A 407 -19.39 45.28 3.51
C MET A 407 -19.57 46.38 2.47
N VAL A 408 -20.66 46.38 1.68
CA VAL A 408 -20.96 47.46 0.72
C VAL A 408 -21.49 48.73 1.40
N SER A 409 -22.24 48.60 2.49
CA SER A 409 -22.86 49.74 3.18
C SER A 409 -21.94 50.43 4.20
N SER A 410 -20.83 49.81 4.58
CA SER A 410 -19.84 50.35 5.52
C SER A 410 -18.54 50.71 4.81
N ALA A 411 -17.92 51.82 5.23
CA ALA A 411 -16.61 52.23 4.72
C ALA A 411 -15.50 51.52 5.53
N GLU A 412 -15.31 50.23 5.26
CA GLU A 412 -14.27 49.40 5.88
C GLU A 412 -13.22 48.99 4.86
N ILE A 413 -12.00 48.73 5.33
CA ILE A 413 -10.86 48.39 4.47
C ILE A 413 -10.54 46.90 4.59
N TYR A 414 -10.32 46.28 3.45
CA TYR A 414 -10.06 44.86 3.27
C TYR A 414 -8.72 44.60 2.58
N ASP A 415 -8.11 43.49 2.98
CA ASP A 415 -6.92 42.92 2.36
C ASP A 415 -7.31 41.61 1.64
N ILE A 416 -7.00 41.52 0.34
CA ILE A 416 -7.27 40.33 -0.47
C ILE A 416 -5.97 39.54 -0.64
N GLU A 417 -5.88 38.38 0.00
CA GLU A 417 -4.76 37.44 -0.15
C GLU A 417 -4.97 36.54 -1.37
N THR A 418 -3.93 36.46 -2.20
CA THR A 418 -3.81 35.49 -3.29
C THR A 418 -2.49 34.72 -3.12
N PRO A 419 -2.33 33.53 -3.72
CA PRO A 419 -1.09 32.76 -3.65
C PRO A 419 0.17 33.56 -4.02
N ASP A 420 0.04 34.53 -4.93
CA ASP A 420 1.16 35.30 -5.46
C ASP A 420 1.44 36.61 -4.70
N THR A 421 0.39 37.27 -4.16
CA THR A 421 0.53 38.56 -3.46
C THR A 421 -0.72 38.90 -2.64
N THR A 422 -0.57 39.80 -1.66
CA THR A 422 -1.69 40.41 -0.91
C THR A 422 -1.99 41.81 -1.45
N TYR A 423 -3.25 42.08 -1.78
CA TYR A 423 -3.76 43.38 -2.20
C TYR A 423 -4.36 44.10 -0.99
N THR A 424 -3.61 45.04 -0.43
CA THR A 424 -4.01 45.76 0.78
C THR A 424 -4.75 47.06 0.46
N SER A 425 -5.56 47.54 1.40
CA SER A 425 -6.24 48.84 1.30
C SER A 425 -7.34 48.94 0.24
N TYR A 426 -8.20 47.93 0.15
CA TYR A 426 -9.32 47.89 -0.78
C TYR A 426 -10.68 47.98 -0.05
N ASP A 427 -11.67 48.62 -0.66
CA ASP A 427 -13.06 48.67 -0.16
C ASP A 427 -14.00 47.95 -1.15
N LEU A 428 -15.07 47.32 -0.67
CA LEU A 428 -16.03 46.60 -1.49
C LEU A 428 -17.06 47.58 -2.08
N ILE A 429 -17.01 47.80 -3.40
CA ILE A 429 -17.90 48.77 -4.06
C ILE A 429 -19.21 48.15 -4.55
N LYS A 430 -19.19 46.87 -4.94
CA LYS A 430 -20.38 46.14 -5.40
C LYS A 430 -20.16 44.64 -5.31
N TYR A 431 -21.25 43.89 -5.22
CA TYR A 431 -21.24 42.46 -5.46
C TYR A 431 -22.45 42.06 -6.31
N ASP A 432 -22.26 41.06 -7.16
CA ASP A 432 -23.30 40.44 -7.95
C ASP A 432 -23.34 38.95 -7.59
N PHE A 433 -24.52 38.37 -7.43
CA PHE A 433 -24.65 36.94 -7.13
C PHE A 433 -25.58 36.23 -8.11
N ARG A 434 -25.35 34.92 -8.27
CA ARG A 434 -26.13 34.04 -9.14
C ARG A 434 -26.43 32.74 -8.43
N ILE A 435 -27.67 32.29 -8.57
CA ILE A 435 -28.14 30.96 -8.17
C ILE A 435 -28.68 30.31 -9.44
N ARG A 436 -28.23 29.11 -9.76
CA ARG A 436 -28.64 28.40 -10.98
C ARG A 436 -29.23 27.05 -10.62
N GLN A 437 -30.29 26.64 -11.31
CA GLN A 437 -31.02 25.39 -11.03
C GLN A 437 -30.27 24.15 -11.53
N ASP A 438 -29.40 24.31 -12.53
CA ASP A 438 -28.58 23.27 -13.16
C ASP A 438 -27.37 22.83 -12.32
N ASN A 439 -26.84 23.71 -11.46
CA ASN A 439 -25.63 23.47 -10.66
C ASN A 439 -25.89 23.34 -9.14
N GLY A 440 -27.13 23.02 -8.77
CA GLY A 440 -27.56 22.84 -7.38
C GLY A 440 -28.13 24.12 -6.76
N VAL A 441 -29.37 24.04 -6.26
CA VAL A 441 -30.10 25.17 -5.65
C VAL A 441 -29.39 25.73 -4.39
N THR A 442 -28.48 24.95 -3.81
CA THR A 442 -27.70 25.24 -2.60
C THR A 442 -26.40 25.99 -2.87
N LEU A 443 -25.97 26.13 -4.13
CA LEU A 443 -24.73 26.79 -4.50
C LEU A 443 -24.96 28.27 -4.84
N LEU A 444 -24.29 29.16 -4.11
CA LEU A 444 -24.25 30.59 -4.39
C LEU A 444 -22.92 30.94 -5.06
N ILE A 445 -22.96 31.59 -6.22
CA ILE A 445 -21.75 32.14 -6.86
C ILE A 445 -21.82 33.66 -6.76
N VAL A 446 -20.81 34.27 -6.15
CA VAL A 446 -20.70 35.72 -5.94
C VAL A 446 -19.50 36.25 -6.70
N THR A 447 -19.67 37.40 -7.35
CA THR A 447 -18.59 38.22 -7.91
C THR A 447 -18.57 39.53 -7.16
N ALA A 448 -17.53 39.74 -6.35
CA ALA A 448 -17.33 40.93 -5.53
C ALA A 448 -16.25 41.82 -6.17
N VAL A 449 -16.54 43.12 -6.33
CA VAL A 449 -15.60 44.08 -6.90
C VAL A 449 -15.08 45.00 -5.82
N PHE A 450 -13.78 44.95 -5.62
CA PHE A 450 -13.04 45.75 -4.66
C PHE A 450 -12.27 46.86 -5.37
N GLN A 451 -12.28 48.07 -4.82
CA GLN A 451 -11.55 49.21 -5.36
C GLN A 451 -10.51 49.70 -4.35
N ALA A 452 -9.31 50.02 -4.83
CA ALA A 452 -8.24 50.54 -3.97
C ALA A 452 -8.60 51.91 -3.40
N VAL A 453 -8.50 52.05 -2.08
CA VAL A 453 -8.68 53.33 -1.38
C VAL A 453 -7.36 54.10 -1.46
N GLN A 454 -7.39 55.30 -2.06
CA GLN A 454 -6.21 56.17 -2.15
C GLN A 454 -6.28 57.26 -1.08
N ASP A 455 -5.29 57.30 -0.17
CA ASP A 455 -5.09 58.41 0.75
C ASP A 455 -4.60 59.64 -0.03
N ILE A 456 -5.49 60.62 -0.25
CA ILE A 456 -5.08 61.92 -0.75
C ILE A 456 -4.48 62.68 0.43
N ALA A 457 -3.16 62.75 0.50
CA ALA A 457 -2.49 63.60 1.49
C ALA A 457 -2.98 65.05 1.31
N GLU A 458 -3.62 65.62 2.34
CA GLU A 458 -3.87 67.07 2.39
C GLU A 458 -2.54 67.81 2.20
N VAL A 459 -2.48 68.68 1.20
CA VAL A 459 -1.37 69.62 1.04
C VAL A 459 -1.47 70.65 2.17
N LYS A 460 -0.88 70.35 3.34
CA LYS A 460 -0.59 71.37 4.34
C LYS A 460 0.47 72.31 3.76
N MET A 461 0.04 73.46 3.27
CA MET A 461 0.91 74.59 2.96
C MET A 461 1.53 75.10 4.27
N SER A 462 2.67 74.55 4.70
CA SER A 462 3.46 75.14 5.77
C SER A 462 4.36 76.24 5.20
N SER A 463 4.04 77.51 5.47
CA SER A 463 4.96 78.62 5.23
C SER A 463 6.01 78.64 6.34
N ASN A 464 7.28 78.40 5.99
CA ASN A 464 8.39 78.63 6.91
C ASN A 464 8.68 80.14 6.96
N VAL A 465 8.10 80.85 7.92
CA VAL A 465 8.65 82.13 8.39
C VAL A 465 9.10 81.92 9.83
N ALA A 466 10.40 82.08 10.06
CA ALA A 466 11.01 82.01 11.37
C ALA A 466 10.46 83.11 12.30
N ASN A 467 10.40 82.76 13.59
CA ASN A 467 9.74 83.46 14.69
C ASN A 467 10.01 84.97 14.86
N LYS A 468 8.96 85.64 15.39
CA LYS A 468 8.88 86.88 16.21
C LYS A 468 8.70 88.26 15.53
N SER A 469 7.58 88.87 15.96
CA SER A 469 7.31 90.31 16.17
C SER A 469 7.07 91.21 14.95
N ASN A 470 5.84 91.72 14.88
CA ASN A 470 5.32 92.94 14.24
C ASN A 470 6.16 93.69 13.17
N THR A 471 5.47 93.85 12.03
CA THR A 471 5.42 94.98 11.08
C THR A 471 6.53 95.22 10.05
N THR A 472 6.04 95.33 8.80
CA THR A 472 6.44 96.14 7.63
C THR A 472 7.36 95.61 6.52
N LYS A 473 6.73 95.61 5.32
CA LYS A 473 7.15 95.80 3.91
C LYS A 473 8.00 94.73 3.19
N ASN A 474 7.27 94.07 2.27
CA ASN A 474 7.68 93.56 0.96
C ASN A 474 8.72 94.47 0.29
N GLU A 475 9.94 93.95 0.10
CA GLU A 475 10.75 94.05 -1.12
C GLU A 475 12.11 93.39 -0.85
N THR A 476 12.56 92.52 -1.77
CA THR A 476 13.85 91.79 -1.80
C THR A 476 14.10 90.70 -0.74
N ALA A 477 13.74 89.45 -1.07
CA ALA A 477 14.46 88.26 -0.59
C ALA A 477 14.37 87.12 -1.63
N LYS A 478 15.46 86.89 -2.39
CA LYS A 478 15.67 85.67 -3.17
C LYS A 478 16.08 84.55 -2.20
N GLY A 479 15.43 83.38 -2.29
CA GLY A 479 15.77 82.17 -1.54
C GLY A 479 15.88 80.93 -2.44
N PRO A 480 16.68 79.92 -2.07
CA PRO A 480 17.36 79.00 -2.99
C PRO A 480 16.54 77.76 -3.39
N SER A 481 16.97 77.14 -4.49
CA SER A 481 16.49 75.86 -5.06
C SER A 481 16.46 74.71 -4.03
N LYS A 482 15.41 73.89 -4.06
CA LYS A 482 15.34 72.59 -3.37
C LYS A 482 15.11 71.47 -4.39
N ASN A 483 15.99 70.47 -4.34
CA ASN A 483 15.92 69.20 -5.04
C ASN A 483 14.64 68.43 -4.68
N THR A 484 14.06 67.76 -5.67
CA THR A 484 12.97 66.78 -5.51
C THR A 484 13.57 65.39 -5.73
N GLU A 485 13.52 64.52 -4.72
CA GLU A 485 13.69 63.08 -4.94
C GLU A 485 12.30 62.44 -5.18
N PRO A 486 12.17 61.53 -6.16
CA PRO A 486 10.93 60.81 -6.42
C PRO A 486 10.68 59.73 -5.36
N SER A 487 9.53 59.81 -4.67
CA SER A 487 8.99 58.70 -3.87
C SER A 487 8.29 57.72 -4.80
N THR A 488 8.97 56.61 -5.10
CA THR A 488 8.36 55.46 -5.77
C THR A 488 7.65 54.58 -4.74
N SER A 489 6.37 54.30 -4.99
CA SER A 489 5.58 53.30 -4.27
C SER A 489 6.15 51.90 -4.50
N SER A 490 6.98 51.43 -3.58
CA SER A 490 7.45 50.04 -3.54
C SER A 490 6.54 49.20 -2.64
N THR A 491 6.14 48.03 -3.12
CA THR A 491 5.59 46.93 -2.31
C THR A 491 6.60 46.57 -1.20
N LYS A 492 6.14 46.44 0.05
CA LYS A 492 7.00 46.03 1.17
C LYS A 492 7.04 44.51 1.26
N HIS A 493 8.24 43.95 1.38
CA HIS A 493 8.42 42.53 1.72
C HIS A 493 8.01 42.25 3.17
N ALA A 494 7.47 41.05 3.40
CA ALA A 494 7.03 40.60 4.72
C ALA A 494 8.18 40.61 5.73
N THR A 495 7.95 41.17 6.92
CA THR A 495 8.96 41.24 7.97
C THR A 495 8.79 40.12 9.01
N LEU A 496 9.85 39.82 9.77
CA LEU A 496 9.80 38.86 10.89
C LEU A 496 8.66 39.16 11.89
N SER A 497 8.30 40.45 12.05
CA SER A 497 7.19 40.86 12.91
C SER A 497 5.83 40.44 12.35
N ASP A 498 5.66 40.45 11.03
CA ASP A 498 4.40 40.10 10.37
C ASP A 498 4.19 38.59 10.43
N VAL A 499 5.25 37.81 10.23
CA VAL A 499 5.26 36.35 10.40
C VAL A 499 4.94 35.95 11.85
N LYS A 500 5.54 36.63 12.84
CA LYS A 500 5.23 36.39 14.27
C LYS A 500 3.78 36.73 14.64
N LYS A 501 3.22 37.80 14.07
CA LYS A 501 1.80 38.16 14.26
C LYS A 501 0.87 37.12 13.62
N ALA A 502 1.15 36.69 12.40
CA ALA A 502 0.41 35.65 11.70
C ALA A 502 0.44 34.31 12.48
N LEU A 503 1.61 33.91 12.99
CA LEU A 503 1.76 32.71 13.82
C LEU A 503 1.02 32.82 15.16
N THR A 504 1.02 33.99 15.80
CA THR A 504 0.26 34.22 17.04
C THR A 504 -1.25 34.16 16.80
N GLY A 505 -1.71 34.68 15.65
CA GLY A 505 -3.09 34.55 15.19
C GLY A 505 -3.47 33.10 14.92
N LEU A 506 -2.59 32.34 14.26
CA LEU A 506 -2.79 30.92 13.97
C LEU A 506 -2.78 30.05 15.23
N LYS A 507 -1.89 30.33 16.19
CA LYS A 507 -1.86 29.62 17.48
C LYS A 507 -3.13 29.86 18.29
N LYS A 508 -3.68 31.09 18.24
CA LYS A 508 -4.99 31.41 18.84
C LYS A 508 -6.14 30.72 18.12
N SER A 509 -6.15 30.68 16.78
CA SER A 509 -7.22 30.03 16.03
C SER A 509 -7.21 28.52 16.22
N VAL A 510 -6.04 27.87 16.16
CA VAL A 510 -5.88 26.42 16.37
C VAL A 510 -6.19 26.02 17.81
N SER A 511 -5.72 26.78 18.81
CA SER A 511 -6.07 26.51 20.21
C SER A 511 -7.57 26.68 20.47
N SER A 512 -8.21 27.72 19.92
CA SER A 512 -9.67 27.92 20.04
C SER A 512 -10.48 26.84 19.33
N ALA A 513 -10.02 26.35 18.18
CA ALA A 513 -10.64 25.25 17.46
C ALA A 513 -10.48 23.92 18.21
N ALA A 514 -9.30 23.66 18.79
CA ALA A 514 -9.05 22.47 19.61
C ALA A 514 -9.89 22.45 20.90
N THR A 515 -10.04 23.59 21.59
CA THR A 515 -10.90 23.69 22.78
C THR A 515 -12.38 23.52 22.42
N GLN A 516 -12.84 24.10 21.30
CA GLN A 516 -14.23 23.93 20.84
C GLN A 516 -14.55 22.50 20.38
N VAL A 517 -13.58 21.78 19.79
CA VAL A 517 -13.74 20.36 19.44
C VAL A 517 -13.74 19.50 20.70
N ALA A 518 -12.85 19.76 21.68
CA ALA A 518 -12.82 19.04 22.95
C ALA A 518 -14.12 19.20 23.76
N ASP A 519 -14.68 20.41 23.83
CA ASP A 519 -15.93 20.70 24.56
C ASP A 519 -17.17 20.08 23.87
N LYS A 520 -17.18 20.02 22.54
CA LYS A 520 -18.27 19.38 21.77
C LYS A 520 -18.18 17.85 21.73
N VAL A 521 -16.98 17.27 21.78
CA VAL A 521 -16.79 15.81 21.86
C VAL A 521 -17.07 15.29 23.28
N SER A 522 -16.75 16.05 24.35
CA SER A 522 -17.02 15.60 25.73
C SER A 522 -18.52 15.60 26.10
N SER A 523 -19.32 16.46 25.45
CA SER A 523 -20.77 16.52 25.64
C SER A 523 -21.54 15.49 24.81
N GLY A 524 -20.96 14.97 23.73
CA GLY A 524 -21.60 14.02 22.81
C GLY A 524 -21.33 12.53 23.05
N PHE A 525 -20.20 12.16 23.68
CA PHE A 525 -19.84 10.74 23.89
C PHE A 525 -19.15 10.52 25.24
N LYS A 526 -19.94 10.22 26.27
CA LYS A 526 -19.47 9.98 27.64
C LYS A 526 -19.25 8.49 27.96
N CYS A 527 -18.61 7.72 27.06
CA CYS A 527 -18.26 6.31 27.34
C CYS A 527 -17.11 5.66 26.53
N ALA A 528 -16.30 6.38 25.72
CA ALA A 528 -15.25 5.72 24.92
C ALA A 528 -13.99 6.59 24.67
N THR A 529 -13.62 7.43 25.63
CA THR A 529 -12.89 8.68 25.35
C THR A 529 -11.41 8.69 25.73
N GLU A 530 -10.78 7.53 25.98
CA GLU A 530 -9.32 7.46 26.26
C GLU A 530 -8.49 6.92 25.08
N THR A 531 -9.04 6.05 24.22
CA THR A 531 -8.27 5.39 23.15
C THR A 531 -8.13 6.25 21.88
N ILE A 532 -9.02 7.22 21.65
CA ILE A 532 -9.07 8.03 20.41
C ILE A 532 -8.43 9.42 20.59
N THR A 533 -8.44 9.96 21.81
CA THR A 533 -7.98 11.33 22.12
C THR A 533 -6.46 11.46 22.23
N GLY A 534 -5.77 10.42 22.70
CA GLY A 534 -4.29 10.40 22.77
C GLY A 534 -3.62 10.60 21.41
N PRO A 535 -3.93 9.78 20.39
CA PRO A 535 -3.33 9.90 19.06
C PRO A 535 -3.63 11.23 18.36
N LEU A 536 -4.84 11.78 18.57
CA LEU A 536 -5.24 13.08 18.02
C LEU A 536 -4.43 14.22 18.66
N ASN A 537 -4.31 14.25 19.99
CA ASN A 537 -3.50 15.25 20.68
C ASN A 537 -2.01 15.14 20.31
N ASP A 538 -1.46 13.93 20.17
CA ASP A 538 -0.07 13.71 19.78
C ASP A 538 0.20 14.15 18.33
N SER A 539 -0.75 13.92 17.41
CA SER A 539 -0.64 14.41 16.03
C SER A 539 -0.68 15.94 15.93
N VAL A 540 -1.53 16.58 16.75
CA VAL A 540 -1.67 18.05 16.80
C VAL A 540 -0.44 18.69 17.44
N LEU A 541 0.12 18.08 18.49
CA LEU A 541 1.38 18.50 19.11
C LEU A 541 2.56 18.34 18.15
N SER A 542 2.63 17.23 17.42
CA SER A 542 3.64 16.99 16.39
C SER A 542 3.59 18.02 15.26
N ALA A 543 2.40 18.31 14.72
CA ALA A 543 2.22 19.33 13.70
C ALA A 543 2.62 20.74 14.20
N THR A 544 2.30 21.06 15.47
CA THR A 544 2.69 22.33 16.10
C THR A 544 4.21 22.44 16.27
N ASN A 545 4.89 21.35 16.62
CA ASN A 545 6.34 21.32 16.78
C ASN A 545 7.06 21.45 15.43
N HIS A 546 6.60 20.73 14.40
CA HIS A 546 7.14 20.88 13.04
C HIS A 546 6.96 22.29 12.46
N LEU A 547 5.84 22.95 12.79
CA LEU A 547 5.61 24.35 12.43
C LEU A 547 6.58 25.31 13.14
N ASN A 548 6.89 25.06 14.41
CA ASN A 548 7.89 25.87 15.13
C ASN A 548 9.30 25.68 14.56
N ASP A 549 9.69 24.45 14.22
CA ASP A 549 11.00 24.14 13.63
C ASP A 549 11.16 24.79 12.24
N ALA A 550 10.13 24.73 11.40
CA ALA A 550 10.13 25.38 10.10
C ALA A 550 10.22 26.91 10.20
N VAL A 551 9.61 27.50 11.24
CA VAL A 551 9.67 28.95 11.50
C VAL A 551 11.04 29.36 12.03
N GLU A 552 11.69 28.55 12.89
CA GLU A 552 13.08 28.81 13.30
C GLU A 552 14.04 28.73 12.11
N GLU A 553 13.86 27.76 11.22
CA GLU A 553 14.66 27.65 10.00
C GLU A 553 14.46 28.84 9.06
N LEU A 554 13.21 29.32 8.92
CA LEU A 554 12.87 30.51 8.13
C LEU A 554 13.45 31.79 8.77
N SER A 555 13.36 31.92 10.10
CA SER A 555 13.95 33.01 10.87
C SER A 555 15.47 33.09 10.66
N ARG A 556 16.15 31.95 10.65
CA ARG A 556 17.60 31.86 10.39
C ARG A 556 17.98 32.22 8.96
N LYS A 557 17.07 32.08 7.98
CA LYS A 557 17.28 32.46 6.57
C LYS A 557 16.94 33.93 6.28
N LEU A 558 16.22 34.60 7.18
CA LEU A 558 15.78 36.01 7.06
C LEU A 558 16.62 37.00 7.89
N THR A 559 17.64 36.50 8.61
CA THR A 559 18.72 37.30 9.24
C THR A 559 20.01 37.06 8.48
#